data_AF-A0A843G080-F1
#
_entry.id   AF-A0A843G080-F1
#
_cell.length_a   1.000
_cell.length_b   1.000
_cell.length_c   1.000
_cell.angle_alpha   90.00
_cell.angle_beta   90.00
_cell.angle_gamma   90.00
#
_symmetry.space_group_name_H-M   'P 1'
#
loop_
_entity.id
_entity.type
_entity.pdbx_description
1 polymer ?
#
loop_
_entity_poly.entity_id
_entity_poly.type
_entity_poly.pdbx_seq_one_letter_code
_entity_poly.pdbx_strand_id
1 'polypeptide(L)'
;MFNVSSTNQWKRDWGLTGRVFLTWILILLVYIFFIGVINLLFPGHFYLLIGLAFVMAFAQYFFSDKLVLMTTRAKIVEENEYPEFHRMIRKLCTEANLPMPRIAIMPSSVPNAFATGRSPSHAVVAAT
;
A
#
# COMPACT_ATOMS: atom_id res chain seq x y z
N MET A 1 -21.94 -2.41 32.06
CA MET A 1 -22.77 -2.84 30.92
C MET A 1 -22.70 -1.71 29.88
N PHE A 2 -21.71 -1.74 29.00
CA PHE A 2 -21.52 -0.67 27.99
C PHE A 2 -22.39 -1.00 26.77
N ASN A 3 -23.41 -0.19 26.55
CA ASN A 3 -24.35 -0.34 25.45
C ASN A 3 -23.74 0.28 24.18
N VAL A 4 -23.25 -0.56 23.27
CA VAL A 4 -22.76 -0.12 21.96
C VAL A 4 -23.87 -0.32 20.94
N SER A 5 -24.78 0.64 20.86
CA SER A 5 -25.74 0.75 19.76
C SER A 5 -25.53 2.06 19.02
N SER A 6 -24.43 2.15 18.26
CA SER A 6 -24.27 3.16 17.20
C SER A 6 -24.42 2.46 15.85
N THR A 7 -25.66 2.31 15.38
CA THR A 7 -25.93 2.06 13.97
C THR A 7 -25.59 3.34 13.20
N ASN A 8 -24.30 3.54 12.93
CA ASN A 8 -23.85 4.56 11.99
C ASN A 8 -24.43 4.18 10.63
N GLN A 9 -25.59 4.75 10.29
CA GLN A 9 -26.11 4.72 8.94
C GLN A 9 -25.19 5.59 8.11
N TRP A 10 -24.21 4.96 7.46
CA TRP A 10 -23.39 5.55 6.42
C TRP A 10 -24.31 6.04 5.31
N LYS A 11 -24.75 7.30 5.39
CA LYS A 11 -25.46 7.94 4.28
C LYS A 11 -24.43 8.17 3.18
N ARG A 12 -24.78 7.78 1.96
CA ARG A 12 -23.91 7.99 0.80
C ARG A 12 -23.76 9.49 0.57
N ASP A 13 -22.56 10.00 0.83
CA ASP A 13 -22.21 11.38 0.50
C ASP A 13 -22.02 11.50 -1.01
N TRP A 14 -23.08 11.96 -1.68
CA TRP A 14 -23.09 12.18 -3.13
C TRP A 14 -22.05 13.22 -3.57
N GLY A 15 -21.76 14.21 -2.72
CA GLY A 15 -20.70 15.19 -2.96
C GLY A 15 -19.30 14.58 -2.94
N LEU A 16 -19.03 13.63 -2.02
CA LEU A 16 -17.76 12.91 -1.97
C LEU A 16 -17.64 11.98 -3.18
N THR A 17 -18.71 11.24 -3.47
CA THR A 17 -18.78 10.33 -4.62
C THR A 17 -18.51 11.07 -5.94
N GLY A 18 -19.10 12.26 -6.12
CA GLY A 18 -18.89 13.09 -7.30
C GLY A 18 -17.45 13.57 -7.47
N ARG A 19 -16.80 13.99 -6.37
CA ARG A 19 -15.38 14.42 -6.40
C ARG A 19 -14.46 13.25 -6.72
N VAL A 20 -14.67 12.10 -6.08
CA VAL A 20 -13.92 10.88 -6.38
C VAL A 20 -14.09 10.55 -7.86
N PHE A 21 -15.33 10.49 -8.36
CA PHE A 21 -15.60 10.21 -9.77
C PHE A 21 -14.91 11.20 -10.73
N LEU A 22 -14.93 12.49 -10.42
CA LEU A 22 -14.21 13.50 -11.19
C LEU A 22 -12.69 13.24 -11.22
N THR A 23 -12.09 12.89 -10.08
CA THR A 23 -10.65 12.56 -10.05
C THR A 23 -10.31 11.34 -10.91
N TRP A 24 -11.18 10.32 -10.92
CA TRP A 24 -11.01 9.16 -11.80
C TRP A 24 -11.04 9.53 -13.28
N ILE A 25 -11.98 10.40 -13.69
CA ILE A 25 -12.04 10.90 -15.07
C ILE A 25 -10.80 11.72 -15.41
N LEU A 26 -10.37 12.61 -14.53
CA LEU A 26 -9.19 13.45 -14.79
C LEU A 26 -7.93 12.60 -14.96
N ILE A 27 -7.74 11.60 -14.10
CA ILE A 27 -6.63 10.65 -14.20
C ILE A 27 -6.69 9.88 -15.52
N LEU A 28 -7.89 9.40 -15.91
CA LEU A 28 -8.08 8.71 -17.19
C LEU A 28 -7.68 9.60 -18.38
N LEU A 29 -8.10 10.87 -18.38
CA LEU A 29 -7.77 11.83 -19.44
C LEU A 29 -6.26 12.07 -19.53
N VAL A 30 -5.57 12.18 -18.39
CA VAL A 30 -4.11 12.32 -18.34
C VAL A 30 -3.45 11.08 -18.96
N TYR A 31 -3.90 9.87 -18.63
CA TYR A 31 -3.35 8.64 -19.23
C TYR A 31 -3.57 8.59 -20.74
N ILE A 32 -4.77 8.91 -21.23
CA ILE A 32 -5.07 8.94 -22.67
C ILE A 32 -4.17 9.95 -23.38
N PHE A 33 -3.99 11.13 -22.79
CA PHE A 33 -3.11 12.16 -23.33
C PHE A 33 -1.66 11.67 -23.46
N PHE A 34 -1.09 11.09 -22.39
CA PHE A 34 0.28 10.57 -22.44
C PHE A 34 0.43 9.42 -23.45
N ILE A 35 -0.53 8.50 -23.50
CA ILE A 35 -0.53 7.40 -24.48
C ILE A 35 -0.56 7.94 -25.91
N GLY A 36 -1.40 8.96 -26.17
CA GLY A 36 -1.49 9.63 -27.47
C GLY A 36 -0.18 10.33 -27.85
N VAL A 37 0.43 11.08 -26.94
CA VAL A 37 1.73 11.74 -27.15
C VAL A 37 2.82 10.72 -27.45
N ILE A 38 2.88 9.62 -26.70
CA ILE A 38 3.86 8.55 -26.92
C ILE A 38 3.66 7.89 -28.28
N ASN A 39 2.42 7.63 -28.69
CA ASN A 39 2.12 7.05 -30.00
C ASN A 39 2.52 7.97 -31.16
N LEU A 40 2.33 9.28 -30.99
CA LEU A 40 2.73 10.29 -31.98
C LEU A 40 4.26 10.42 -32.09
N LEU A 41 4.98 10.37 -30.97
CA LEU A 41 6.45 10.47 -30.94
C LEU A 41 7.14 9.19 -31.42
N PHE A 42 6.54 8.03 -31.18
CA PHE A 42 7.11 6.71 -31.52
C PHE A 42 6.12 5.85 -32.33
N PRO A 43 5.82 6.24 -33.58
CA PRO A 43 4.92 5.48 -34.44
C PRO A 43 5.46 4.06 -34.67
N GLY A 44 4.58 3.07 -34.63
CA GLY A 44 4.90 1.65 -34.86
C GLY A 44 5.49 0.88 -33.66
N HIS A 45 5.90 1.56 -32.59
CA HIS A 45 6.53 0.92 -31.42
C HIS A 45 5.58 0.70 -30.23
N PHE A 46 4.28 0.90 -30.45
CA PHE A 46 3.25 0.83 -29.41
C PHE A 46 3.27 -0.49 -28.61
N TYR A 47 3.37 -1.63 -29.31
CA TYR A 47 3.41 -2.95 -28.67
C TYR A 47 4.69 -3.17 -27.85
N LEU A 48 5.82 -2.61 -28.29
CA LEU A 48 7.09 -2.68 -27.56
C LEU A 48 7.02 -1.85 -26.27
N LEU A 49 6.45 -0.65 -26.34
CA LEU A 49 6.30 0.23 -25.18
C LEU A 49 5.32 -0.32 -24.15
N ILE A 50 4.22 -0.93 -24.61
CA ILE A 50 3.31 -1.68 -23.74
C ILE A 50 4.04 -2.86 -23.09
N GLY A 51 4.78 -3.65 -23.87
CA GLY A 51 5.56 -4.77 -23.34
C GLY A 51 6.55 -4.33 -22.25
N LEU A 52 7.27 -3.24 -22.49
CA LEU A 52 8.17 -2.64 -21.52
C LEU A 52 7.43 -2.16 -20.26
N ALA A 53 6.28 -1.50 -20.43
CA ALA A 53 5.46 -1.02 -19.32
C ALA A 53 4.97 -2.20 -18.45
N PHE A 54 4.54 -3.31 -19.06
CA PHE A 54 4.20 -4.52 -18.32
C PHE A 54 5.40 -5.08 -17.58
N VAL A 55 6.56 -5.23 -18.22
CA VAL A 55 7.78 -5.72 -17.57
C VAL A 55 8.16 -4.83 -16.38
N MET A 56 8.10 -3.51 -16.54
CA MET A 56 8.35 -2.55 -15.46
C MET A 56 7.32 -2.70 -14.33
N ALA A 57 6.03 -2.83 -14.65
CA ALA A 57 4.98 -3.03 -13.65
C ALA A 57 5.16 -4.34 -12.88
N PHE A 58 5.51 -5.43 -13.55
CA PHE A 58 5.86 -6.70 -12.91
C PHE A 58 7.10 -6.54 -12.03
N ALA A 59 8.18 -5.93 -12.52
CA ALA A 59 9.37 -5.66 -11.71
C ALA A 59 9.01 -4.83 -10.47
N GLN A 60 8.27 -3.74 -10.62
CA GLN A 60 7.81 -2.91 -9.51
C GLN A 60 6.98 -3.71 -8.51
N TYR A 61 6.06 -4.56 -8.95
CA TYR A 61 5.28 -5.42 -8.06
C TYR A 61 6.18 -6.30 -7.19
N PHE A 62 7.20 -6.95 -7.77
CA PHE A 62 8.12 -7.81 -7.03
C PHE A 62 9.13 -7.06 -6.15
N PHE A 63 9.52 -5.84 -6.54
CA PHE A 63 10.52 -5.03 -5.82
C PHE A 63 9.92 -3.99 -4.86
N SER A 64 8.62 -3.70 -4.93
CA SER A 64 7.95 -2.65 -4.13
C SER A 64 8.17 -2.82 -2.63
N ASP A 65 7.99 -4.05 -2.11
CA ASP A 65 8.18 -4.33 -0.68
C ASP A 65 9.60 -4.01 -0.19
N LYS A 66 10.63 -4.30 -1.00
CA LYS A 66 12.02 -4.01 -0.66
C LYS A 66 12.33 -2.52 -0.78
N LEU A 67 11.75 -1.86 -1.78
CA LEU A 67 11.95 -0.43 -2.00
C LEU A 67 11.38 0.37 -0.82
N VAL A 68 10.20 0.02 -0.33
CA VAL A 68 9.56 0.68 0.82
C VAL A 68 10.38 0.53 2.10
N LEU A 69 10.93 -0.66 2.36
CA LEU A 69 11.79 -0.88 3.54
C LEU A 69 13.11 -0.11 3.45
N MET A 70 13.69 0.00 2.23
CA MET A 70 14.91 0.77 2.00
C MET A 70 14.68 2.28 2.14
N THR A 71 13.57 2.81 1.63
CA THR A 71 13.28 4.26 1.70
C THR A 71 12.94 4.72 3.11
N THR A 72 12.27 3.87 3.89
CA THR A 72 11.87 4.17 5.28
C THR A 72 12.97 3.89 6.30
N ARG A 73 14.08 3.25 5.88
CA ARG A 73 15.16 2.77 6.77
C ARG A 73 14.64 1.93 7.94
N ALA A 74 13.51 1.25 7.75
CA ALA A 74 12.91 0.40 8.75
C ALA A 74 13.86 -0.78 9.04
N LYS A 75 14.24 -0.97 10.30
CA LYS A 75 15.06 -2.10 10.74
C LYS A 75 14.15 -3.19 11.28
N ILE A 76 14.30 -4.40 10.76
CA ILE A 76 13.58 -5.56 11.30
C ILE A 76 14.13 -5.81 12.70
N VAL A 77 13.23 -5.90 13.68
CA VAL A 77 13.57 -6.10 15.09
C VAL A 77 13.18 -7.48 15.54
N GLU A 78 14.00 -8.07 16.38
CA GLU A 78 13.70 -9.37 16.99
C GLU A 78 12.76 -9.22 18.20
N GLU A 79 12.14 -10.34 18.62
CA GLU A 79 11.18 -10.36 19.73
C GLU A 79 11.83 -9.99 21.08
N ASN A 80 13.16 -10.14 21.20
CA ASN A 80 13.92 -9.77 22.39
C ASN A 80 14.11 -8.25 22.54
N GLU A 81 14.17 -7.49 21.45
CA GLU A 81 14.39 -6.04 21.45
C GLU A 81 13.12 -5.29 21.86
N TYR A 82 11.95 -5.73 21.34
CA TYR A 82 10.65 -5.10 21.57
C TYR A 82 9.55 -6.13 21.90
N PRO A 83 9.60 -6.81 23.05
CA PRO A 83 8.70 -7.91 23.38
C PRO A 83 7.22 -7.48 23.47
N GLU A 84 6.95 -6.28 23.99
CA GLU A 84 5.58 -5.78 24.10
C GLU A 84 4.95 -5.49 22.73
N PHE A 85 5.75 -5.00 21.78
CA PHE A 85 5.26 -4.72 20.43
C PHE A 85 4.97 -6.01 19.66
N HIS A 86 5.88 -6.99 19.75
CA HIS A 86 5.67 -8.33 19.22
C HIS A 86 4.44 -9.01 19.82
N ARG A 87 4.24 -8.91 21.14
CA ARG A 87 3.06 -9.49 21.81
C ARG A 87 1.75 -8.85 21.36
N MET A 88 1.73 -7.54 21.16
CA MET A 88 0.55 -6.82 20.68
C MET A 88 0.17 -7.26 19.25
N ILE A 89 1.13 -7.27 18.33
CA ILE A 89 0.90 -7.73 16.95
C ILE A 89 0.48 -9.21 16.94
N ARG A 90 1.10 -10.05 17.77
CA ARG A 90 0.75 -11.48 17.87
C ARG A 90 -0.70 -11.69 18.30
N LYS A 91 -1.20 -10.92 19.27
CA LYS A 91 -2.62 -10.96 19.68
C LYS A 91 -3.54 -10.59 18.52
N LEU A 92 -3.24 -9.49 17.82
CA LEU A 92 -4.04 -9.04 16.66
C LEU A 92 -4.04 -10.08 15.52
N CYS A 93 -2.89 -10.67 15.21
CA CYS A 93 -2.79 -11.74 14.21
C CYS A 93 -3.56 -13.00 14.62
N THR A 94 -3.55 -13.33 15.91
CA THR A 94 -4.29 -14.49 16.44
C THR A 94 -5.80 -14.27 16.33
N GLU A 95 -6.29 -13.09 16.70
CA GLU A 95 -7.72 -12.72 16.56
C GLU A 95 -8.18 -12.68 15.11
N ALA A 96 -7.30 -12.22 14.20
CA ALA A 96 -7.59 -12.14 12.77
C ALA A 96 -7.29 -13.44 12.00
N ASN A 97 -6.79 -14.49 12.65
CA ASN A 97 -6.33 -15.74 12.02
C ASN A 97 -5.33 -15.51 10.88
N LEU A 98 -4.37 -14.62 11.09
CA LEU A 98 -3.31 -14.24 10.15
C LEU A 98 -1.94 -14.77 10.59
N PRO A 99 -1.04 -15.11 9.65
CA PRO A 99 0.34 -15.44 9.99
C PRO A 99 1.05 -14.21 10.58
N MET A 100 2.05 -14.46 11.44
CA MET A 100 2.84 -13.40 12.08
C MET A 100 3.67 -12.64 11.01
N PRO A 101 3.47 -11.31 10.84
CA PRO A 101 4.27 -10.51 9.93
C PRO A 101 5.67 -10.25 10.52
N ARG A 102 6.62 -9.85 9.67
CA ARG A 102 7.89 -9.30 10.17
C ARG A 102 7.63 -7.93 10.81
N ILE A 103 8.27 -7.66 11.94
CA ILE A 103 8.12 -6.40 12.65
C ILE A 103 9.37 -5.55 12.45
N ALA A 104 9.17 -4.28 12.12
CA ALA A 104 10.25 -3.34 11.92
C ALA A 104 10.03 -2.04 12.70
N ILE A 105 11.13 -1.43 13.15
CA ILE A 105 11.16 -0.11 13.78
C ILE A 105 11.81 0.87 12.80
N MET A 106 11.16 2.01 12.60
CA MET A 106 11.67 3.11 11.80
C MET A 106 12.29 4.19 12.69
N PRO A 107 13.50 4.67 12.37
CA PRO A 107 14.09 5.80 13.08
C PRO A 107 13.48 7.11 12.59
N SER A 108 12.37 7.53 13.18
CA SER A 108 11.71 8.82 12.92
C SER A 108 11.34 9.50 14.24
N SER A 109 11.24 10.83 14.26
CA SER A 109 10.74 11.58 15.43
C SER A 109 9.23 11.85 15.35
N VAL A 110 8.62 11.52 14.20
CA VAL A 110 7.19 11.70 13.94
C VAL A 110 6.51 10.33 14.06
N PRO A 111 5.46 10.20 14.88
CA PRO A 111 4.75 8.94 15.06
C PRO A 111 4.07 8.52 13.75
N ASN A 112 4.44 7.35 13.23
CA ASN A 112 3.87 6.79 12.01
C ASN A 112 3.94 5.26 12.03
N ALA A 113 3.01 4.60 11.33
CA ALA A 113 3.02 3.16 11.13
C ALA A 113 2.44 2.80 9.76
N PHE A 114 2.98 1.74 9.15
CA PHE A 114 2.45 1.17 7.90
C PHE A 114 2.59 -0.35 7.88
N ALA A 115 1.76 -0.99 7.05
CA ALA A 115 1.83 -2.42 6.76
C ALA A 115 1.96 -2.63 5.25
N THR A 116 2.89 -3.48 4.83
CA THR A 116 3.13 -3.82 3.41
C THR A 116 3.45 -5.30 3.24
N GLY A 117 3.24 -5.82 2.04
CA GLY A 117 3.64 -7.18 1.67
C GLY A 117 2.77 -7.77 0.56
N ARG A 118 3.39 -8.51 -0.35
CA ARG A 118 2.69 -9.18 -1.47
C ARG A 118 1.75 -10.31 -1.07
N SER A 119 1.93 -10.90 0.11
CA SER A 119 1.09 -11.97 0.65
C SER A 119 1.09 -11.93 2.18
N PRO A 120 0.12 -12.58 2.86
CA PRO A 120 0.11 -12.66 4.32
C PRO A 120 1.42 -13.23 4.89
N SER A 121 2.03 -14.21 4.23
CA SER A 121 3.33 -14.79 4.62
C SER A 121 4.54 -13.87 4.43
N HIS A 122 4.41 -12.83 3.62
CA HIS A 122 5.47 -11.85 3.34
C HIS A 122 5.21 -10.47 3.94
N ALA A 123 4.16 -10.35 4.76
CA ALA A 123 3.76 -9.10 5.39
C ALA A 123 4.84 -8.56 6.34
N VAL A 124 4.93 -7.23 6.38
CA VAL A 124 5.80 -6.46 7.27
C VAL A 124 4.98 -5.33 7.88
N VAL A 125 5.08 -5.17 9.19
CA VAL A 125 4.50 -4.05 9.93
C VAL A 125 5.65 -3.21 10.47
N ALA A 126 5.67 -1.92 10.12
CA ALA A 126 6.68 -0.98 10.58
C ALA A 126 6.04 0.14 11.41
N ALA A 127 6.66 0.51 12.52
CA ALA A 127 6.24 1.63 13.37
C ALA A 127 7.44 2.47 13.83
N THR A 128 7.19 3.70 14.24
CA THR A 128 8.15 4.64 14.85
C THR A 128 7.87 4.80 16.33
#